data_AF-A0A928UJT7-F1
#
_entry.id   AF-A0A928UJT7-F1
#
_cell.length_a   1.000
_cell.length_b   1.000
_cell.length_c   1.000
_cell.angle_alpha   90.00
_cell.angle_beta   90.00
_cell.angle_gamma   90.00
#
_symmetry.space_group_name_H-M   'P 1'
#
loop_
_entity.id
_entity.type
_entity.pdbx_description
1 polymer ?
#
loop_
_entity_poly.entity_id
_entity_poly.type
_entity_poly.pdbx_seq_one_letter_code
_entity_poly.pdbx_strand_id
1 'polypeptide(L)'
;MINKIGVENRNVNSVRISTPNNSKVVSSPSFKGGPWSALLWGIQECEKNPMINVAVVDMFSAILPRTFVESLTNWFAGFEAFRRESSGLIVNCLIPSVITWGAALGLNKMIMPKGTDMASCWADNSLINRATEISSQLAKSENYNLATNKLENFKESLKEIIRNTEGYHGKNKVIFRDVLTEAEIEKYAKELSELTKDKSNKQIKEATKRIAKEIADKTHVYENIALGGGKSTVKASTVKTLLEDSVKFFKGFNNVAEKMNINEFAQKSKKLVKSKSAIGMLIVLPLAASMQYINRWITEKMSGTKGAPIYEDFGKEQNEEVRKKSQEGLLKQKIISITSMIGVGLLSMMKKPSWNMFEFKGWFPTMDQARIISTTTFASRMAAADDKNELAESTVRDIATFSGLYFLGDYAGKATATIIENKTGVQLLNDTKPISKDANIIKRFWHWVKDVNIKSSEEVISKTKEALKGATPTPEQEKQIAKELKRATNLRSACQVANLGVSLVLLGLIIPIFTRSKTKKKHEEAIKMAQNNASPSAQEPNDLEKPLNRSKTK
;
A
#
# COMPACT_ATOMS: atom_id res chain seq x y z
N MET A 1 -22.54 6.05 -9.10
CA MET A 1 -21.36 5.15 -9.18
C MET A 1 -20.20 5.79 -8.43
N ILE A 2 -19.60 5.11 -7.46
CA ILE A 2 -18.43 5.61 -6.71
C ILE A 2 -17.16 5.07 -7.38
N ASN A 3 -16.25 5.96 -7.76
CA ASN A 3 -15.04 5.60 -8.51
C ASN A 3 -13.77 5.66 -7.64
N LYS A 4 -12.93 4.65 -7.85
CA LYS A 4 -11.62 4.32 -7.23
C LYS A 4 -10.66 5.51 -7.05
N ILE A 5 -10.03 5.61 -5.87
CA ILE A 5 -8.88 6.49 -5.58
C ILE A 5 -7.58 5.82 -6.06
N GLY A 6 -6.65 6.60 -6.62
CA GLY A 6 -5.50 6.09 -7.36
C GLY A 6 -4.22 5.88 -6.55
N VAL A 7 -4.10 4.72 -5.89
CA VAL A 7 -2.79 4.13 -5.50
C VAL A 7 -2.89 2.61 -5.60
N GLU A 8 -2.32 1.98 -6.64
CA GLU A 8 -2.13 0.53 -6.73
C GLU A 8 -0.74 0.17 -7.27
N ASN A 9 -0.32 -1.07 -6.99
CA ASN A 9 1.00 -1.66 -7.20
C ASN A 9 1.81 -1.17 -8.42
N ARG A 10 2.94 -0.53 -8.12
CA ARG A 10 4.05 -0.23 -9.04
C ARG A 10 5.15 -1.30 -8.89
N ASN A 11 6.08 -1.41 -9.86
CA ASN A 11 7.25 -2.29 -9.72
C ASN A 11 8.38 -1.98 -10.75
N VAL A 12 9.63 -1.91 -10.25
CA VAL A 12 10.94 -2.11 -10.95
C VAL A 12 11.80 -0.87 -11.34
N ASN A 13 13.06 -0.89 -10.87
CA ASN A 13 14.20 -0.02 -11.18
C ASN A 13 14.93 -0.44 -12.50
N SER A 14 15.63 0.37 -13.31
CA SER A 14 16.18 1.73 -13.19
C SER A 14 16.17 2.48 -14.54
N VAL A 15 17.03 3.51 -14.68
CA VAL A 15 17.45 4.10 -15.95
C VAL A 15 18.96 4.37 -15.90
N ARG A 16 19.71 3.86 -16.88
CA ARG A 16 20.85 4.58 -17.48
C ARG A 16 20.33 5.22 -18.77
N ILE A 17 20.72 6.46 -19.02
CA ILE A 17 20.31 7.21 -20.21
C ILE A 17 21.02 6.59 -21.41
N SER A 18 20.26 6.06 -22.37
CA SER A 18 20.79 5.53 -23.63
C SER A 18 20.76 6.61 -24.70
N THR A 19 21.89 7.28 -24.91
CA THR A 19 22.13 8.10 -26.11
C THR A 19 22.37 7.17 -27.31
N PRO A 20 21.84 7.46 -28.51
CA PRO A 20 22.14 6.64 -29.69
C PRO A 20 23.56 6.88 -30.24
N ASN A 21 24.08 5.82 -30.88
CA ASN A 21 25.31 5.71 -31.70
C ASN A 21 26.70 5.54 -31.02
N ASN A 22 27.22 4.31 -31.21
CA ASN A 22 28.61 3.87 -31.37
C ASN A 22 29.76 4.73 -30.84
N SER A 23 30.34 4.31 -29.71
CA SER A 23 31.73 3.85 -29.63
C SER A 23 32.00 3.19 -28.26
N LYS A 24 33.09 2.41 -28.14
CA LYS A 24 33.40 1.62 -26.93
C LYS A 24 33.66 2.54 -25.72
N VAL A 25 32.77 2.53 -24.72
CA VAL A 25 33.00 3.23 -23.44
C VAL A 25 33.18 2.21 -22.31
N VAL A 26 34.37 2.26 -21.70
CA VAL A 26 34.76 1.45 -20.53
C VAL A 26 33.83 1.74 -19.35
N SER A 27 33.29 0.69 -18.74
CA SER A 27 32.36 0.79 -17.61
C SER A 27 33.09 1.20 -16.32
N SER A 28 33.17 2.51 -16.05
CA SER A 28 33.54 3.05 -14.75
C SER A 28 32.27 3.46 -13.97
N PRO A 29 32.02 2.92 -12.76
CA PRO A 29 30.89 3.33 -11.93
C PRO A 29 31.23 4.67 -11.24
N SER A 30 30.81 5.78 -11.85
CA SER A 30 30.99 7.10 -11.22
C SER A 30 29.99 7.30 -10.08
N PHE A 31 30.49 7.11 -8.84
CA PHE A 31 29.78 7.46 -7.62
C PHE A 31 29.74 8.99 -7.46
N LYS A 32 28.84 9.67 -8.18
CA LYS A 32 28.67 11.13 -8.15
C LYS A 32 27.29 11.54 -7.66
N GLY A 33 27.02 11.22 -6.40
CA GLY A 33 25.88 11.72 -5.64
C GLY A 33 26.20 11.75 -4.15
N GLY A 34 26.08 12.92 -3.51
CA GLY A 34 26.17 13.03 -2.05
C GLY A 34 24.97 12.37 -1.33
N PRO A 35 24.95 12.38 0.01
CA PRO A 35 23.92 11.70 0.81
C PRO A 35 22.49 12.06 0.41
N TRP A 36 22.25 13.34 0.07
CA TRP A 36 20.95 13.83 -0.39
C TRP A 36 20.46 13.15 -1.68
N SER A 37 21.34 12.94 -2.67
CA SER A 37 20.98 12.24 -3.91
C SER A 37 20.82 10.73 -3.73
N ALA A 38 21.54 10.11 -2.79
CA ALA A 38 21.32 8.71 -2.41
C ALA A 38 19.97 8.54 -1.70
N LEU A 39 19.61 9.48 -0.81
CA LEU A 39 18.30 9.55 -0.17
C LEU A 39 17.18 9.74 -1.19
N LEU A 40 17.31 10.71 -2.11
CA LEU A 40 16.32 10.93 -3.18
C LEU A 40 16.16 9.71 -4.09
N TRP A 41 17.25 9.02 -4.43
CA TRP A 41 17.19 7.76 -5.17
C TRP A 41 16.44 6.69 -4.38
N GLY A 42 16.76 6.50 -3.10
CA GLY A 42 16.05 5.57 -2.21
C GLY A 42 14.54 5.88 -2.11
N ILE A 43 14.18 7.16 -1.97
CA ILE A 43 12.78 7.62 -1.97
C ILE A 43 12.11 7.32 -3.32
N GLN A 44 12.79 7.55 -4.45
CA GLN A 44 12.28 7.21 -5.79
C GLN A 44 12.13 5.69 -5.98
N GLU A 45 12.95 4.85 -5.35
CA GLU A 45 12.71 3.39 -5.35
C GLU A 45 11.52 2.97 -4.48
N CYS A 46 11.30 3.66 -3.37
CA CYS A 46 10.12 3.47 -2.53
C CYS A 46 8.86 3.88 -3.29
N GLU A 47 8.87 5.04 -3.96
CA GLU A 47 7.79 5.49 -4.84
C GLU A 47 7.38 4.40 -5.85
N LYS A 48 8.33 3.64 -6.40
CA LYS A 48 8.10 2.57 -7.39
C LYS A 48 7.47 1.28 -6.85
N ASN A 49 7.11 1.18 -5.56
CA ASN A 49 6.29 0.09 -5.02
C ASN A 49 5.50 0.59 -3.79
N PRO A 50 4.17 0.84 -3.86
CA PRO A 50 3.41 1.39 -2.73
C PRO A 50 3.56 0.63 -1.42
N MET A 51 3.66 -0.71 -1.44
CA MET A 51 3.89 -1.51 -0.22
C MET A 51 5.32 -1.42 0.31
N ILE A 52 6.34 -1.22 -0.53
CA ILE A 52 7.69 -0.92 -0.05
C ILE A 52 7.73 0.51 0.50
N ASN A 53 7.02 1.46 -0.14
CA ASN A 53 6.88 2.81 0.38
C ASN A 53 6.25 2.80 1.77
N VAL A 54 5.09 2.14 1.95
CA VAL A 54 4.45 1.96 3.25
C VAL A 54 5.40 1.26 4.24
N ALA A 55 6.14 0.22 3.82
CA ALA A 55 7.09 -0.47 4.68
C ALA A 55 8.28 0.40 5.13
N VAL A 56 8.80 1.24 4.25
CA VAL A 56 9.92 2.14 4.55
C VAL A 56 9.43 3.33 5.38
N VAL A 57 8.25 3.89 5.06
CA VAL A 57 7.56 4.88 5.90
C VAL A 57 7.38 4.30 7.30
N ASP A 58 6.75 3.13 7.44
CA ASP A 58 6.50 2.47 8.73
C ASP A 58 7.81 2.25 9.50
N MET A 59 8.82 1.62 8.88
CA MET A 59 10.11 1.35 9.51
C MET A 59 10.79 2.62 10.07
N PHE A 60 10.87 3.70 9.29
CA PHE A 60 11.60 4.91 9.69
C PHE A 60 10.76 5.94 10.45
N SER A 61 9.43 5.96 10.27
CA SER A 61 8.53 6.94 10.91
C SER A 61 7.82 6.41 12.16
N ALA A 62 7.60 5.10 12.26
CA ALA A 62 6.90 4.47 13.37
C ALA A 62 7.78 3.46 14.12
N ILE A 63 8.34 2.44 13.45
CA ILE A 63 9.05 1.34 14.12
C ILE A 63 10.30 1.84 14.85
N LEU A 64 11.30 2.37 14.13
CA LEU A 64 12.59 2.73 14.71
C LEU A 64 12.53 3.84 15.76
N PRO A 65 11.82 4.99 15.55
CA PRO A 65 11.71 6.03 16.57
C PRO A 65 11.06 5.51 17.84
N ARG A 66 10.07 4.62 17.69
CA ARG A 66 9.31 4.09 18.82
C ARG A 66 10.03 2.99 19.57
N THR A 67 10.73 2.09 18.89
CA THR A 67 11.67 1.16 19.52
C THR A 67 12.65 1.91 20.41
N PHE A 68 13.22 3.01 19.91
CA PHE A 68 14.10 3.86 20.71
C PHE A 68 13.39 4.45 21.94
N VAL A 69 12.21 5.06 21.78
CA VAL A 69 11.45 5.64 22.90
C VAL A 69 10.98 4.59 23.92
N GLU A 70 10.56 3.40 23.50
CA GLU A 70 10.15 2.32 24.40
C GLU A 70 11.37 1.68 25.11
N SER A 71 12.53 1.56 24.45
CA SER A 71 13.80 1.17 25.08
C SER A 71 14.25 2.10 26.21
N LEU A 72 13.87 3.38 26.21
CA LEU A 72 14.12 4.30 27.34
C LEU A 72 13.30 3.95 28.60
N THR A 73 12.29 3.09 28.49
CA THR A 73 11.48 2.62 29.64
C THR A 73 12.10 1.38 30.26
N ASN A 74 12.27 0.33 29.43
CA ASN A 74 13.02 -0.86 29.75
C ASN A 74 13.38 -1.60 28.44
N TRP A 75 14.43 -2.43 28.46
CA TRP A 75 14.93 -3.11 27.27
C TRP A 75 13.90 -4.08 26.65
N PHE A 76 13.11 -4.77 27.48
CA PHE A 76 12.09 -5.72 27.02
C PHE A 76 10.94 -5.03 26.27
N ALA A 77 10.52 -3.84 26.70
CA ALA A 77 9.54 -3.01 26.02
C ALA A 77 10.02 -2.62 24.62
N GLY A 78 11.24 -2.07 24.51
CA GLY A 78 11.82 -1.72 23.21
C GLY A 78 11.99 -2.92 22.26
N PHE A 79 12.43 -4.07 22.79
CA PHE A 79 12.58 -5.30 21.99
C PHE A 79 11.22 -5.90 21.58
N GLU A 80 10.21 -5.90 22.46
CA GLU A 80 8.85 -6.25 22.05
C GLU A 80 8.36 -5.26 20.99
N ALA A 81 8.49 -3.95 21.19
CA ALA A 81 8.02 -2.93 20.26
C ALA A 81 8.59 -3.15 18.85
N PHE A 82 9.92 -3.33 18.76
CA PHE A 82 10.60 -3.60 17.50
C PHE A 82 10.01 -4.82 16.80
N ARG A 83 9.91 -5.95 17.52
CA ARG A 83 9.43 -7.22 16.98
C ARG A 83 7.93 -7.17 16.64
N ARG A 84 7.12 -6.53 17.47
CA ARG A 84 5.66 -6.40 17.36
C ARG A 84 5.23 -5.50 16.20
N GLU A 85 5.95 -4.42 15.96
CA GLU A 85 5.71 -3.57 14.80
C GLU A 85 6.31 -4.18 13.52
N SER A 86 7.55 -4.68 13.56
CA SER A 86 8.20 -5.30 12.38
C SER A 86 7.47 -6.56 11.88
N SER A 87 6.98 -7.42 12.77
CA SER A 87 6.22 -8.62 12.39
C SER A 87 4.84 -8.26 11.83
N GLY A 88 4.19 -7.22 12.37
CA GLY A 88 3.00 -6.62 11.79
C GLY A 88 3.26 -6.14 10.36
N LEU A 89 4.32 -5.35 10.15
CA LEU A 89 4.72 -4.87 8.83
C LEU A 89 4.95 -6.00 7.82
N ILE A 90 5.71 -7.03 8.21
CA ILE A 90 6.03 -8.18 7.37
C ILE A 90 4.77 -8.93 6.93
N VAL A 91 3.83 -9.19 7.85
CA VAL A 91 2.56 -9.88 7.54
C VAL A 91 1.57 -8.98 6.79
N ASN A 92 1.56 -7.68 7.04
CA ASN A 92 0.65 -6.74 6.38
C ASN A 92 1.06 -6.46 4.92
N CYS A 93 2.37 -6.32 4.65
CA CYS A 93 2.85 -5.74 3.39
C CYS A 93 3.74 -6.67 2.53
N LEU A 94 4.43 -7.66 3.12
CA LEU A 94 5.49 -8.40 2.41
C LEU A 94 5.14 -9.87 2.13
N ILE A 95 4.68 -10.61 3.13
CA ILE A 95 4.34 -12.04 3.01
C ILE A 95 3.05 -12.37 2.21
N PRO A 96 1.96 -11.54 2.18
CA PRO A 96 0.67 -11.96 1.62
C PRO A 96 0.70 -12.47 0.17
N SER A 97 1.45 -11.80 -0.71
CA SER A 97 1.60 -12.23 -2.10
C SER A 97 2.48 -13.46 -2.25
N VAL A 98 3.42 -13.73 -1.33
CA VAL A 98 4.25 -14.94 -1.33
C VAL A 98 3.41 -16.16 -0.96
N ILE A 99 2.57 -16.07 0.07
CA ILE A 99 1.61 -17.12 0.44
C ILE A 99 0.63 -17.37 -0.72
N THR A 100 0.08 -16.29 -1.30
CA THR A 100 -0.82 -16.40 -2.46
C THR A 100 -0.16 -17.04 -3.67
N TRP A 101 1.11 -16.75 -3.93
CA TRP A 101 1.88 -17.37 -5.00
C TRP A 101 2.16 -18.86 -4.73
N GLY A 102 2.51 -19.22 -3.49
CA GLY A 102 2.65 -20.62 -3.06
C GLY A 102 1.35 -21.42 -3.25
N ALA A 103 0.21 -20.86 -2.82
CA ALA A 103 -1.11 -21.43 -3.08
C ALA A 103 -1.41 -21.56 -4.58
N ALA A 104 -0.99 -20.58 -5.39
CA ALA A 104 -1.13 -20.62 -6.84
C ALA A 104 -0.32 -21.75 -7.47
N LEU A 105 0.92 -21.99 -7.04
CA LEU A 105 1.76 -23.08 -7.55
C LEU A 105 1.12 -24.45 -7.31
N GLY A 106 0.55 -24.67 -6.12
CA GLY A 106 -0.19 -25.90 -5.80
C GLY A 106 -1.46 -26.06 -6.64
N LEU A 107 -2.30 -25.03 -6.67
CA LEU A 107 -3.57 -25.05 -7.40
C LEU A 107 -3.42 -25.07 -8.93
N ASN A 108 -2.34 -24.53 -9.50
CA ASN A 108 -2.15 -24.44 -10.94
C ASN A 108 -2.20 -25.83 -11.59
N LYS A 109 -1.56 -26.83 -10.98
CA LYS A 109 -1.58 -28.23 -11.47
C LYS A 109 -2.96 -28.90 -11.40
N MET A 110 -3.87 -28.40 -10.54
CA MET A 110 -5.21 -28.95 -10.33
C MET A 110 -6.29 -28.25 -11.17
N ILE A 111 -6.14 -26.95 -11.41
CA ILE A 111 -7.15 -26.11 -12.09
C ILE A 111 -6.80 -25.87 -13.57
N MET A 112 -5.53 -25.68 -13.88
CA MET A 112 -5.08 -25.35 -15.23
C MET A 112 -4.65 -26.60 -16.00
N PRO A 113 -4.75 -26.63 -17.34
CA PRO A 113 -4.32 -27.79 -18.12
C PRO A 113 -2.80 -28.00 -18.04
N LYS A 114 -2.38 -29.26 -18.19
CA LYS A 114 -0.95 -29.64 -18.23
C LYS A 114 -0.20 -28.81 -19.30
N GLY A 115 0.96 -28.26 -18.92
CA GLY A 115 1.78 -27.41 -19.80
C GLY A 115 1.56 -25.90 -19.66
N THR A 116 0.68 -25.46 -18.75
CA THR A 116 0.43 -24.02 -18.50
C THR A 116 0.91 -23.59 -17.12
N ASP A 117 1.50 -22.38 -17.02
CA ASP A 117 1.75 -21.68 -15.75
C ASP A 117 0.97 -20.37 -15.73
N MET A 118 -0.06 -20.32 -14.88
CA MET A 118 -0.80 -19.10 -14.52
C MET A 118 -0.57 -18.70 -13.06
N ALA A 119 0.29 -19.40 -12.31
CA ALA A 119 0.61 -19.06 -10.92
C ALA A 119 1.30 -17.69 -10.83
N SER A 120 2.18 -17.41 -11.81
CA SER A 120 2.95 -16.16 -11.94
C SER A 120 2.22 -15.01 -12.68
N CYS A 121 0.98 -15.25 -13.12
CA CYS A 121 0.09 -14.25 -13.73
C CYS A 121 -0.78 -13.58 -12.65
N TRP A 122 -0.86 -12.25 -12.66
CA TRP A 122 -1.61 -11.46 -11.69
C TRP A 122 -2.81 -10.72 -12.29
N ALA A 123 -3.21 -11.09 -13.52
CA ALA A 123 -4.46 -10.63 -14.12
C ALA A 123 -5.67 -10.94 -13.22
N ASP A 124 -6.45 -9.93 -12.88
CA ASP A 124 -7.71 -10.11 -12.14
C ASP A 124 -8.85 -10.61 -13.06
N ASN A 125 -10.01 -10.94 -12.49
CA ASN A 125 -11.16 -11.37 -13.30
C ASN A 125 -11.54 -10.39 -14.41
N SER A 126 -11.38 -9.09 -14.18
CA SER A 126 -11.81 -8.05 -15.10
C SER A 126 -10.87 -7.95 -16.30
N LEU A 127 -9.54 -8.01 -16.07
CA LEU A 127 -8.55 -8.08 -17.15
C LEU A 127 -8.69 -9.38 -17.96
N ILE A 128 -8.85 -10.53 -17.29
CA ILE A 128 -9.08 -11.81 -17.99
C ILE A 128 -10.33 -11.73 -18.87
N ASN A 129 -11.47 -11.29 -18.31
CA ASN A 129 -12.71 -11.13 -19.08
C ASN A 129 -12.54 -10.20 -20.28
N ARG A 130 -11.86 -9.06 -20.11
CA ARG A 130 -11.69 -8.07 -21.19
C ARG A 130 -10.74 -8.54 -22.28
N ALA A 131 -9.63 -9.20 -21.93
CA ALA A 131 -8.74 -9.84 -22.90
C ALA A 131 -9.49 -10.90 -23.73
N THR A 132 -10.28 -11.75 -23.06
CA THR A 132 -11.13 -12.76 -23.73
C THR A 132 -12.24 -12.12 -24.58
N GLU A 133 -12.87 -11.04 -24.13
CA GLU A 133 -13.88 -10.29 -24.90
C GLU A 133 -13.27 -9.73 -26.19
N ILE A 134 -12.11 -9.06 -26.11
CA ILE A 134 -11.38 -8.51 -27.26
C ILE A 134 -11.06 -9.64 -28.27
N SER A 135 -10.43 -10.73 -27.82
CA SER A 135 -10.12 -11.86 -28.71
C SER A 135 -11.37 -12.51 -29.31
N SER A 136 -12.48 -12.57 -28.58
CA SER A 136 -13.76 -13.14 -29.06
C SER A 136 -14.52 -12.19 -30.01
N GLN A 137 -14.29 -10.88 -29.91
CA GLN A 137 -14.80 -9.89 -30.86
C GLN A 137 -14.03 -9.95 -32.17
N LEU A 138 -12.69 -10.00 -32.11
CA LEU A 138 -11.83 -10.17 -33.28
C LEU A 138 -12.13 -11.49 -34.01
N ALA A 139 -12.40 -12.58 -33.27
CA ALA A 139 -12.80 -13.89 -33.81
C ALA A 139 -14.13 -13.94 -34.58
N LYS A 140 -14.86 -12.82 -34.68
CA LYS A 140 -16.03 -12.69 -35.56
C LYS A 140 -15.66 -12.15 -36.95
N SER A 141 -14.41 -11.75 -37.17
CA SER A 141 -13.90 -11.39 -38.49
C SER A 141 -13.37 -12.62 -39.21
N GLU A 142 -13.57 -12.69 -40.52
CA GLU A 142 -13.24 -13.86 -41.36
C GLU A 142 -11.74 -14.24 -41.31
N ASN A 143 -10.87 -13.28 -41.01
CA ASN A 143 -9.42 -13.46 -40.96
C ASN A 143 -8.86 -13.94 -39.61
N TYR A 144 -9.66 -13.99 -38.54
CA TYR A 144 -9.18 -14.29 -37.18
C TYR A 144 -9.52 -15.75 -36.79
N ASN A 145 -8.60 -16.66 -37.10
CA ASN A 145 -8.71 -18.06 -36.69
C ASN A 145 -7.64 -18.42 -35.64
N LEU A 146 -8.09 -18.60 -34.40
CA LEU A 146 -7.24 -18.84 -33.22
C LEU A 146 -6.45 -20.16 -33.29
N ALA A 147 -6.84 -21.10 -34.16
CA ALA A 147 -6.13 -22.37 -34.35
C ALA A 147 -4.97 -22.25 -35.34
N THR A 148 -5.10 -21.44 -36.40
CA THR A 148 -4.14 -21.39 -37.52
C THR A 148 -3.14 -20.24 -37.45
N ASN A 149 -3.47 -19.08 -36.85
CA ASN A 149 -2.54 -17.94 -36.77
C ASN A 149 -2.45 -17.32 -35.35
N LYS A 150 -2.17 -18.15 -34.35
CA LYS A 150 -2.12 -17.79 -32.91
C LYS A 150 -1.37 -16.49 -32.62
N LEU A 151 -0.17 -16.31 -33.17
CA LEU A 151 0.71 -15.18 -32.87
C LEU A 151 0.13 -13.85 -33.37
N GLU A 152 -0.43 -13.84 -34.57
CA GLU A 152 -1.09 -12.67 -35.15
C GLU A 152 -2.37 -12.32 -34.38
N ASN A 153 -3.14 -13.32 -33.99
CA ASN A 153 -4.35 -13.13 -33.18
C ASN A 153 -4.04 -12.54 -31.79
N PHE A 154 -2.93 -12.94 -31.16
CA PHE A 154 -2.44 -12.32 -29.93
C PHE A 154 -1.93 -10.91 -30.16
N LYS A 155 -1.25 -10.65 -31.29
CA LYS A 155 -0.82 -9.31 -31.69
C LYS A 155 -2.04 -8.38 -31.81
N GLU A 156 -3.07 -8.74 -32.56
CA GLU A 156 -4.30 -7.93 -32.71
C GLU A 156 -5.03 -7.74 -31.36
N SER A 157 -5.07 -8.75 -30.50
CA SER A 157 -5.66 -8.61 -29.16
C SER A 157 -4.84 -7.67 -28.25
N LEU A 158 -3.51 -7.71 -28.30
CA LEU A 158 -2.61 -6.83 -27.54
C LEU A 158 -2.64 -5.39 -28.09
N LYS A 159 -2.78 -5.24 -29.42
CA LYS A 159 -2.99 -3.98 -30.13
C LYS A 159 -4.28 -3.28 -29.69
N GLU A 160 -5.39 -4.00 -29.61
CA GLU A 160 -6.64 -3.45 -29.06
C GLU A 160 -6.55 -3.12 -27.56
N ILE A 161 -5.78 -3.87 -26.77
CA ILE A 161 -5.49 -3.51 -25.37
C ILE A 161 -4.72 -2.18 -25.31
N ILE A 162 -3.69 -1.98 -26.14
CA ILE A 162 -2.95 -0.71 -26.18
C ILE A 162 -3.88 0.43 -26.64
N ARG A 163 -4.54 0.29 -27.80
CA ARG A 163 -5.41 1.32 -28.40
C ARG A 163 -6.46 1.87 -27.43
N ASN A 164 -7.15 0.96 -26.73
CA ASN A 164 -8.26 1.30 -25.83
C ASN A 164 -7.83 1.59 -24.39
N THR A 165 -6.51 1.65 -24.11
CA THR A 165 -6.01 2.12 -22.82
C THR A 165 -6.14 3.64 -22.75
N GLU A 166 -6.64 4.12 -21.61
CA GLU A 166 -6.91 5.52 -21.31
C GLU A 166 -6.43 5.89 -19.90
N GLY A 167 -6.09 7.16 -19.70
CA GLY A 167 -5.75 7.73 -18.39
C GLY A 167 -5.86 9.25 -18.41
N TYR A 168 -5.16 9.93 -17.51
CA TYR A 168 -5.26 11.39 -17.34
C TYR A 168 -3.88 12.03 -17.27
N HIS A 169 -3.72 13.15 -17.97
CA HIS A 169 -2.57 14.03 -17.89
C HIS A 169 -3.04 15.42 -17.48
N GLY A 170 -2.75 15.82 -16.24
CA GLY A 170 -3.40 16.98 -15.64
C GLY A 170 -4.91 16.77 -15.60
N LYS A 171 -5.68 17.67 -16.21
CA LYS A 171 -7.15 17.57 -16.33
C LYS A 171 -7.61 16.88 -17.62
N ASN A 172 -6.68 16.58 -18.53
CA ASN A 172 -7.01 16.06 -19.85
C ASN A 172 -7.05 14.54 -19.82
N LYS A 173 -8.15 13.96 -20.32
CA LYS A 173 -8.21 12.53 -20.59
C LYS A 173 -7.38 12.21 -21.83
N VAL A 174 -6.53 11.21 -21.75
CA VAL A 174 -5.68 10.73 -22.85
C VAL A 174 -6.07 9.30 -23.18
N ILE A 175 -6.36 9.01 -24.45
CA ILE A 175 -6.57 7.66 -24.97
C ILE A 175 -5.37 7.33 -25.86
N PHE A 176 -4.78 6.16 -25.72
CA PHE A 176 -3.46 5.88 -26.30
C PHE A 176 -3.46 5.88 -27.84
N ARG A 177 -4.55 5.43 -28.48
CA ARG A 177 -4.70 5.52 -29.94
C ARG A 177 -4.75 6.95 -30.50
N ASP A 178 -5.07 7.94 -29.66
CA ASP A 178 -5.21 9.34 -30.07
C ASP A 178 -3.84 10.08 -29.98
N VAL A 179 -2.79 9.40 -29.47
CA VAL A 179 -1.43 9.96 -29.25
C VAL A 179 -0.32 9.09 -29.87
N LEU A 180 -0.43 7.76 -29.77
CA LEU A 180 0.50 6.83 -30.40
C LEU A 180 0.13 6.64 -31.87
N THR A 181 1.12 6.64 -32.76
CA THR A 181 0.88 6.32 -34.17
C THR A 181 0.57 4.83 -34.33
N GLU A 182 -0.22 4.50 -35.35
CA GLU A 182 -0.59 3.11 -35.65
C GLU A 182 0.63 2.19 -35.83
N ALA A 183 1.72 2.69 -36.44
CA ALA A 183 2.97 1.95 -36.60
C ALA A 183 3.68 1.65 -35.27
N GLU A 184 3.57 2.53 -34.28
CA GLU A 184 4.13 2.31 -32.94
C GLU A 184 3.29 1.30 -32.16
N ILE A 185 1.97 1.41 -32.22
CA ILE A 185 1.05 0.44 -31.61
C ILE A 185 1.30 -0.95 -32.20
N GLU A 186 1.43 -1.06 -33.53
CA GLU A 186 1.77 -2.30 -34.24
C GLU A 186 3.13 -2.87 -33.79
N LYS A 187 4.18 -2.03 -33.72
CA LYS A 187 5.49 -2.40 -33.19
C LYS A 187 5.39 -2.97 -31.77
N TYR A 188 4.69 -2.27 -30.88
CA TYR A 188 4.53 -2.69 -29.48
C TYR A 188 3.72 -3.97 -29.35
N ALA A 189 2.61 -4.11 -30.09
CA ALA A 189 1.79 -5.30 -30.10
C ALA A 189 2.55 -6.53 -30.62
N LYS A 190 3.37 -6.37 -31.66
CA LYS A 190 4.24 -7.42 -32.20
C LYS A 190 5.32 -7.85 -31.20
N GLU A 191 6.01 -6.89 -30.58
CA GLU A 191 7.02 -7.21 -29.57
C GLU A 191 6.38 -7.96 -28.37
N LEU A 192 5.18 -7.56 -27.95
CA LEU A 192 4.44 -8.22 -26.88
C LEU A 192 3.92 -9.61 -27.28
N SER A 193 3.48 -9.83 -28.52
CA SER A 193 3.02 -11.15 -28.98
C SER A 193 4.19 -12.13 -29.09
N GLU A 194 5.38 -11.70 -29.50
CA GLU A 194 6.58 -12.54 -29.50
C GLU A 194 6.99 -13.03 -28.10
N LEU A 195 6.60 -12.31 -27.05
CA LEU A 195 6.78 -12.74 -25.66
C LEU A 195 5.80 -13.82 -25.19
N THR A 196 4.73 -14.13 -25.94
CA THR A 196 3.78 -15.21 -25.61
C THR A 196 4.27 -16.60 -26.04
N LYS A 197 5.46 -16.67 -26.66
CA LYS A 197 6.22 -17.90 -26.90
C LYS A 197 6.94 -18.35 -25.61
N ASP A 198 7.87 -19.29 -25.69
CA ASP A 198 8.64 -19.81 -24.55
C ASP A 198 9.71 -18.85 -23.99
N LYS A 199 9.32 -17.59 -23.74
CA LYS A 199 10.15 -16.59 -23.04
C LYS A 199 9.96 -16.71 -21.53
N SER A 200 11.04 -16.53 -20.77
CA SER A 200 11.02 -16.53 -19.31
C SER A 200 10.24 -15.32 -18.76
N ASN A 201 9.69 -15.47 -17.55
CA ASN A 201 9.00 -14.36 -16.86
C ASN A 201 9.91 -13.13 -16.66
N LYS A 202 11.25 -13.33 -16.55
CA LYS A 202 12.23 -12.23 -16.50
C LYS A 202 12.27 -11.44 -17.81
N GLN A 203 12.27 -12.12 -18.96
CA GLN A 203 12.23 -11.45 -20.27
C GLN A 203 10.93 -10.69 -20.50
N ILE A 204 9.78 -11.29 -20.14
CA ILE A 204 8.47 -10.61 -20.21
C ILE A 204 8.49 -9.33 -19.37
N LYS A 205 8.96 -9.42 -18.12
CA LYS A 205 9.02 -8.30 -17.16
C LYS A 205 9.91 -7.14 -17.62
N GLU A 206 11.05 -7.40 -18.26
CA GLU A 206 11.93 -6.33 -18.77
C GLU A 206 11.43 -5.72 -20.09
N ALA A 207 10.90 -6.51 -21.02
CA ALA A 207 10.37 -6.00 -22.28
C ALA A 207 9.09 -5.17 -22.08
N THR A 208 8.12 -5.67 -21.31
CA THR A 208 6.89 -4.92 -20.96
C THR A 208 7.17 -3.63 -20.20
N LYS A 209 8.21 -3.61 -19.36
CA LYS A 209 8.73 -2.41 -18.68
C LYS A 209 9.33 -1.40 -19.66
N ARG A 210 10.09 -1.83 -20.67
CA ARG A 210 10.60 -0.94 -21.74
C ARG A 210 9.44 -0.32 -22.53
N ILE A 211 8.54 -1.15 -23.05
CA ILE A 211 7.38 -0.70 -23.85
C ILE A 211 6.52 0.26 -23.04
N ALA A 212 6.20 -0.05 -21.79
CA ALA A 212 5.40 0.82 -20.93
C ALA A 212 6.06 2.19 -20.66
N LYS A 213 7.40 2.27 -20.65
CA LYS A 213 8.13 3.54 -20.58
C LYS A 213 8.05 4.30 -21.90
N GLU A 214 8.32 3.66 -23.05
CA GLU A 214 8.20 4.32 -24.36
C GLU A 214 6.77 4.86 -24.62
N ILE A 215 5.75 4.16 -24.11
CA ILE A 215 4.36 4.63 -24.14
C ILE A 215 4.20 5.85 -23.22
N ALA A 216 4.58 5.79 -21.94
CA ALA A 216 4.45 6.90 -21.00
C ALA A 216 5.25 8.15 -21.42
N ASP A 217 6.41 7.96 -22.05
CA ASP A 217 7.23 9.05 -22.59
C ASP A 217 6.50 9.86 -23.68
N LYS A 218 5.45 9.31 -24.30
CA LYS A 218 4.62 9.93 -25.35
C LYS A 218 3.23 10.32 -24.86
N THR A 219 2.54 9.43 -24.14
CA THR A 219 1.17 9.65 -23.64
C THR A 219 1.14 10.47 -22.35
N HIS A 220 2.27 10.54 -21.64
CA HIS A 220 2.43 11.14 -20.31
C HIS A 220 1.46 10.57 -19.26
N VAL A 221 1.06 9.31 -19.48
CA VAL A 221 0.19 8.49 -18.65
C VAL A 221 0.88 7.15 -18.41
N TYR A 222 1.10 6.84 -17.14
CA TYR A 222 1.69 5.57 -16.70
C TYR A 222 0.81 4.85 -15.69
N GLU A 223 0.04 5.59 -14.89
CA GLU A 223 -0.69 5.08 -13.72
C GLU A 223 -2.19 5.37 -13.76
N ASN A 224 -2.93 4.67 -12.90
CA ASN A 224 -4.37 4.86 -12.72
C ASN A 224 -5.19 4.69 -14.00
N ILE A 225 -4.66 3.86 -14.91
CA ILE A 225 -5.20 3.65 -16.24
C ILE A 225 -6.47 2.81 -16.22
N ALA A 226 -7.27 3.04 -17.24
CA ALA A 226 -8.45 2.28 -17.58
C ALA A 226 -8.27 1.63 -18.96
N LEU A 227 -8.81 0.44 -19.16
CA LEU A 227 -8.97 -0.17 -20.48
C LEU A 227 -10.46 -0.10 -20.83
N GLY A 228 -10.76 0.74 -21.82
CA GLY A 228 -12.11 1.04 -22.31
C GLY A 228 -12.57 0.11 -23.44
N GLY A 229 -13.61 0.56 -24.17
CA GLY A 229 -14.11 -0.09 -25.39
C GLY A 229 -14.96 -1.35 -25.19
N GLY A 230 -15.56 -1.57 -24.02
CA GLY A 230 -16.37 -2.76 -23.73
C GLY A 230 -17.45 -2.48 -22.67
N LYS A 231 -18.25 -3.51 -22.32
CA LYS A 231 -19.38 -3.38 -21.36
C LYS A 231 -18.97 -2.93 -19.96
N SER A 232 -17.69 -3.08 -19.60
CA SER A 232 -17.13 -2.64 -18.32
C SER A 232 -15.67 -2.20 -18.48
N THR A 233 -15.35 -1.00 -18.00
CA THR A 233 -13.97 -0.51 -17.93
C THR A 233 -13.13 -1.32 -16.94
N VAL A 234 -12.04 -1.93 -17.41
CA VAL A 234 -11.04 -2.56 -16.54
C VAL A 234 -10.12 -1.48 -15.99
N LYS A 235 -9.73 -1.55 -14.71
CA LYS A 235 -8.79 -0.60 -14.11
C LYS A 235 -7.49 -1.29 -13.73
N ALA A 236 -6.38 -0.85 -14.31
CA ALA A 236 -5.05 -1.35 -13.99
C ALA A 236 -4.23 -0.30 -13.24
N SER A 237 -3.27 -0.77 -12.44
CA SER A 237 -2.39 0.08 -11.63
C SER A 237 -1.47 0.92 -12.50
N THR A 238 -0.79 0.24 -13.43
CA THR A 238 0.20 0.83 -14.35
C THR A 238 0.08 0.21 -15.75
N VAL A 239 0.56 0.93 -16.77
CA VAL A 239 0.73 0.39 -18.14
C VAL A 239 1.57 -0.88 -18.13
N LYS A 240 2.67 -0.90 -17.36
CA LYS A 240 3.54 -2.09 -17.25
C LYS A 240 2.78 -3.31 -16.75
N THR A 241 2.02 -3.19 -15.67
CA THR A 241 1.25 -4.33 -15.10
C THR A 241 0.19 -4.83 -16.07
N LEU A 242 -0.50 -3.91 -16.77
CA LEU A 242 -1.49 -4.27 -17.78
C LEU A 242 -0.85 -5.14 -18.89
N LEU A 243 0.25 -4.65 -19.48
CA LEU A 243 0.94 -5.37 -20.56
C LEU A 243 1.57 -6.69 -20.07
N GLU A 244 2.20 -6.71 -18.89
CA GLU A 244 2.85 -7.90 -18.32
C GLU A 244 1.84 -9.04 -18.08
N ASP A 245 0.69 -8.74 -17.49
CA ASP A 245 -0.31 -9.77 -17.20
C ASP A 245 -1.18 -10.15 -18.42
N SER A 246 -1.40 -9.23 -19.38
CA SER A 246 -1.99 -9.57 -20.68
C SER A 246 -1.10 -10.54 -21.47
N VAL A 247 0.21 -10.28 -21.56
CA VAL A 247 1.17 -11.19 -22.22
C VAL A 247 1.20 -12.56 -21.53
N LYS A 248 1.23 -12.61 -20.19
CA LYS A 248 1.19 -13.89 -19.46
C LYS A 248 -0.11 -14.66 -19.69
N PHE A 249 -1.25 -13.98 -19.75
CA PHE A 249 -2.53 -14.62 -20.06
C PHE A 249 -2.52 -15.27 -21.44
N PHE A 250 -2.09 -14.53 -22.48
CA PHE A 250 -1.99 -15.09 -23.84
C PHE A 250 -0.90 -16.17 -23.96
N LYS A 251 0.23 -16.05 -23.23
CA LYS A 251 1.24 -17.10 -23.13
C LYS A 251 0.66 -18.40 -22.53
N GLY A 252 -0.05 -18.28 -21.41
CA GLY A 252 -0.70 -19.43 -20.76
C GLY A 252 -1.70 -20.12 -21.69
N PHE A 253 -2.43 -19.35 -22.49
CA PHE A 253 -3.36 -19.87 -23.49
C PHE A 253 -2.65 -20.50 -24.70
N ASN A 254 -1.56 -19.91 -25.20
CA ASN A 254 -0.80 -20.38 -26.36
C ASN A 254 -0.44 -21.88 -26.27
N ASN A 255 0.00 -22.31 -25.09
CA ASN A 255 0.40 -23.67 -24.78
C ASN A 255 -0.75 -24.71 -24.84
N VAL A 256 -2.02 -24.27 -24.90
CA VAL A 256 -3.21 -25.13 -24.89
C VAL A 256 -4.24 -24.79 -25.97
N ALA A 257 -3.95 -23.83 -26.85
CA ALA A 257 -4.89 -23.30 -27.85
C ALA A 257 -5.44 -24.36 -28.84
N GLU A 258 -4.72 -25.47 -29.05
CA GLU A 258 -5.16 -26.63 -29.85
C GLU A 258 -6.14 -27.55 -29.11
N LYS A 259 -6.19 -27.47 -27.78
CA LYS A 259 -6.88 -28.43 -26.89
C LYS A 259 -8.09 -27.82 -26.20
N MET A 260 -8.28 -26.50 -26.34
CA MET A 260 -9.15 -25.69 -25.49
C MET A 260 -9.44 -24.35 -26.15
N ASN A 261 -10.70 -23.89 -26.06
CA ASN A 261 -11.05 -22.53 -26.48
C ASN A 261 -10.70 -21.48 -25.40
N ILE A 262 -10.50 -20.22 -25.82
CA ILE A 262 -10.08 -19.15 -24.92
C ILE A 262 -11.09 -18.84 -23.80
N ASN A 263 -12.39 -19.10 -24.01
CA ASN A 263 -13.42 -18.89 -23.00
C ASN A 263 -13.31 -19.90 -21.84
N GLU A 264 -13.08 -21.17 -22.14
CA GLU A 264 -12.85 -22.21 -21.11
C GLU A 264 -11.52 -21.96 -20.38
N PHE A 265 -10.46 -21.57 -21.10
CA PHE A 265 -9.19 -21.19 -20.49
C PHE A 265 -9.35 -19.98 -19.54
N ALA A 266 -10.13 -18.98 -19.95
CA ALA A 266 -10.46 -17.83 -19.12
C ALA A 266 -11.27 -18.22 -17.88
N GLN A 267 -12.21 -19.17 -17.99
CA GLN A 267 -12.94 -19.70 -16.82
C GLN A 267 -12.00 -20.39 -15.83
N LYS A 268 -11.09 -21.26 -16.30
CA LYS A 268 -10.10 -21.93 -15.44
C LYS A 268 -9.13 -20.92 -14.80
N SER A 269 -8.66 -19.94 -15.57
CA SER A 269 -7.80 -18.84 -15.09
C SER A 269 -8.48 -18.02 -13.99
N LYS A 270 -9.76 -17.63 -14.18
CA LYS A 270 -10.56 -16.93 -13.16
C LYS A 270 -10.77 -17.77 -11.90
N LYS A 271 -11.02 -19.08 -12.05
CA LYS A 271 -11.12 -20.00 -10.91
C LYS A 271 -9.80 -20.04 -10.13
N LEU A 272 -8.66 -20.15 -10.81
CA LEU A 272 -7.34 -20.11 -10.17
C LEU A 272 -7.11 -18.78 -9.42
N VAL A 273 -7.38 -17.63 -10.04
CA VAL A 273 -7.20 -16.30 -9.43
C VAL A 273 -8.05 -16.14 -8.17
N LYS A 274 -9.33 -16.54 -8.22
CA LYS A 274 -10.21 -16.54 -7.04
C LYS A 274 -9.71 -17.49 -5.96
N SER A 275 -9.40 -18.74 -6.30
CA SER A 275 -8.97 -19.75 -5.33
C SER A 275 -7.63 -19.42 -4.67
N LYS A 276 -6.61 -18.97 -5.43
CA LYS A 276 -5.33 -18.56 -4.85
C LYS A 276 -5.49 -17.37 -3.88
N SER A 277 -6.33 -16.41 -4.26
CA SER A 277 -6.58 -15.20 -3.47
C SER A 277 -7.39 -15.50 -2.21
N ALA A 278 -8.40 -16.37 -2.30
CA ALA A 278 -9.18 -16.81 -1.16
C ALA A 278 -8.31 -17.57 -0.14
N ILE A 279 -7.46 -18.51 -0.59
CA ILE A 279 -6.50 -19.20 0.28
C ILE A 279 -5.47 -18.22 0.88
N GLY A 280 -4.96 -17.29 0.06
CA GLY A 280 -4.06 -16.23 0.52
C GLY A 280 -4.65 -15.44 1.69
N MET A 281 -5.87 -14.92 1.54
CA MET A 281 -6.57 -14.20 2.62
C MET A 281 -6.91 -15.12 3.81
N LEU A 282 -7.32 -16.36 3.57
CA LEU A 282 -7.66 -17.33 4.61
C LEU A 282 -6.47 -17.69 5.51
N ILE A 283 -5.24 -17.64 4.98
CA ILE A 283 -4.02 -17.87 5.78
C ILE A 283 -3.53 -16.56 6.40
N VAL A 284 -3.51 -15.46 5.62
CA VAL A 284 -2.95 -14.18 6.06
C VAL A 284 -3.77 -13.53 7.19
N LEU A 285 -5.11 -13.59 7.14
CA LEU A 285 -5.94 -12.94 8.17
C LEU A 285 -5.80 -13.60 9.56
N PRO A 286 -5.78 -14.94 9.71
CA PRO A 286 -5.44 -15.57 10.98
C PRO A 286 -4.00 -15.28 11.45
N LEU A 287 -3.02 -15.18 10.55
CA LEU A 287 -1.64 -14.79 10.91
C LEU A 287 -1.56 -13.34 11.41
N ALA A 288 -2.28 -12.42 10.77
CA ALA A 288 -2.45 -11.04 11.22
C ALA A 288 -3.15 -10.97 12.60
N ALA A 289 -4.20 -11.78 12.78
CA ALA A 289 -4.95 -11.85 14.02
C ALA A 289 -4.15 -12.49 15.18
N SER A 290 -3.31 -13.48 14.91
CA SER A 290 -2.50 -14.15 15.94
C SER A 290 -1.22 -13.39 16.29
N MET A 291 -0.78 -12.44 15.44
CA MET A 291 0.53 -11.82 15.57
C MET A 291 0.76 -11.16 16.94
N GLN A 292 -0.22 -10.46 17.53
CA GLN A 292 -0.03 -9.89 18.86
C GLN A 292 0.09 -10.96 19.95
N TYR A 293 -0.69 -12.03 19.87
CA TYR A 293 -0.67 -13.13 20.85
C TYR A 293 0.65 -13.91 20.79
N ILE A 294 1.13 -14.22 19.57
CA ILE A 294 2.48 -14.77 19.37
C ILE A 294 3.51 -13.80 19.95
N ASN A 295 3.35 -12.50 19.70
CA ASN A 295 4.34 -11.54 20.14
C ASN A 295 4.44 -11.44 21.67
N ARG A 296 3.31 -11.37 22.39
CA ARG A 296 3.33 -11.33 23.85
C ARG A 296 3.75 -12.66 24.47
N TRP A 297 3.37 -13.80 23.89
CA TRP A 297 3.84 -15.12 24.34
C TRP A 297 5.38 -15.24 24.34
N ILE A 298 6.05 -14.71 23.30
CA ILE A 298 7.53 -14.64 23.27
C ILE A 298 8.05 -13.73 24.39
N THR A 299 7.42 -12.57 24.64
CA THR A 299 7.84 -11.65 25.72
C THR A 299 7.67 -12.27 27.11
N GLU A 300 6.53 -12.91 27.38
CA GLU A 300 6.27 -13.63 28.64
C GLU A 300 7.31 -14.75 28.84
N LYS A 301 7.65 -15.49 27.78
CA LYS A 301 8.70 -16.53 27.83
C LYS A 301 10.11 -16.00 28.05
N MET A 302 10.45 -14.83 27.50
CA MET A 302 11.78 -14.22 27.65
C MET A 302 11.97 -13.43 28.96
N SER A 303 10.91 -12.83 29.48
CA SER A 303 10.94 -11.99 30.70
C SER A 303 10.53 -12.73 31.97
N GLY A 304 9.93 -13.93 31.85
CA GLY A 304 9.35 -14.68 32.98
C GLY A 304 8.11 -14.04 33.60
N THR A 305 7.69 -12.85 33.14
CA THR A 305 6.63 -12.04 33.75
C THR A 305 5.42 -11.93 32.82
N LYS A 306 4.22 -11.96 33.41
CA LYS A 306 2.95 -11.75 32.68
C LYS A 306 2.46 -10.31 32.81
N GLY A 307 1.84 -9.80 31.74
CA GLY A 307 1.24 -8.47 31.68
C GLY A 307 1.83 -7.61 30.57
N ALA A 308 1.42 -6.34 30.52
CA ALA A 308 1.88 -5.40 29.49
C ALA A 308 3.26 -4.82 29.85
N PRO A 309 4.29 -4.95 28.98
CA PRO A 309 5.64 -4.42 29.24
C PRO A 309 5.76 -2.89 29.12
N ILE A 310 4.64 -2.19 28.88
CA ILE A 310 4.57 -0.72 28.77
C ILE A 310 4.85 0.02 30.08
N TYR A 311 4.82 -0.69 31.22
CA TYR A 311 4.96 -0.12 32.55
C TYR A 311 6.42 -0.11 33.04
N GLU A 312 6.79 0.93 33.80
CA GLU A 312 8.14 1.09 34.40
C GLU A 312 8.41 0.06 35.53
N ASP A 313 7.36 -0.54 36.10
CA ASP A 313 7.40 -1.61 37.09
C ASP A 313 7.20 -3.02 36.50
N PHE A 314 7.21 -3.19 35.17
CA PHE A 314 7.13 -4.51 34.56
C PHE A 314 8.27 -5.43 35.06
N GLY A 315 7.91 -6.60 35.59
CA GLY A 315 8.85 -7.51 36.27
C GLY A 315 8.83 -7.44 37.80
N LYS A 316 8.07 -6.53 38.40
CA LYS A 316 7.89 -6.42 39.86
C LYS A 316 6.53 -6.98 40.29
N GLU A 317 6.40 -7.37 41.56
CA GLU A 317 5.14 -7.86 42.11
C GLU A 317 4.06 -6.76 42.06
N GLN A 318 3.01 -6.98 41.27
CA GLN A 318 1.86 -6.09 41.19
C GLN A 318 0.75 -6.55 42.12
N ASN A 319 0.18 -5.60 42.87
CA ASN A 319 -0.90 -5.87 43.82
C ASN A 319 -2.18 -6.32 43.10
N GLU A 320 -2.77 -7.44 43.51
CA GLU A 320 -3.81 -8.14 42.74
C GLU A 320 -5.10 -7.31 42.58
N GLU A 321 -5.40 -6.42 43.53
CA GLU A 321 -6.52 -5.48 43.43
C GLU A 321 -6.37 -4.45 42.31
N VAL A 322 -5.14 -3.97 42.07
CA VAL A 322 -4.83 -3.04 40.97
C VAL A 322 -5.17 -3.72 39.64
N ARG A 323 -4.79 -5.00 39.51
CA ARG A 323 -5.04 -5.79 38.30
C ARG A 323 -6.53 -6.13 38.11
N LYS A 324 -7.30 -6.34 39.18
CA LYS A 324 -8.75 -6.56 39.09
C LYS A 324 -9.48 -5.28 38.65
N LYS A 325 -9.21 -4.13 39.31
CA LYS A 325 -9.82 -2.82 38.96
C LYS A 325 -9.45 -2.36 37.53
N SER A 326 -8.24 -2.66 37.06
CA SER A 326 -7.81 -2.32 35.69
C SER A 326 -8.49 -3.17 34.60
N GLN A 327 -9.12 -4.30 34.96
CA GLN A 327 -9.80 -5.24 34.06
C GLN A 327 -11.33 -5.12 34.01
N GLU A 328 -11.97 -4.46 34.98
CA GLU A 328 -13.44 -4.32 35.05
C GLU A 328 -14.07 -3.70 33.78
N GLY A 329 -14.90 -4.44 33.04
CA GLY A 329 -15.52 -3.92 31.82
C GLY A 329 -14.56 -3.72 30.63
N LEU A 330 -13.31 -4.22 30.73
CA LEU A 330 -12.33 -4.22 29.65
C LEU A 330 -12.90 -4.82 28.35
N LEU A 331 -13.66 -5.91 28.44
CA LEU A 331 -14.29 -6.57 27.29
C LEU A 331 -15.20 -5.61 26.48
N LYS A 332 -16.00 -4.79 27.15
CA LYS A 332 -16.87 -3.80 26.48
C LYS A 332 -16.03 -2.74 25.76
N GLN A 333 -14.94 -2.28 26.37
CA GLN A 333 -14.03 -1.33 25.74
C GLN A 333 -13.25 -1.94 24.58
N LYS A 334 -12.84 -3.22 24.67
CA LYS A 334 -12.19 -3.96 23.57
C LYS A 334 -13.10 -4.01 22.34
N ILE A 335 -14.37 -4.35 22.52
CA ILE A 335 -15.37 -4.36 21.44
C ILE A 335 -15.48 -2.97 20.79
N ILE A 336 -15.63 -1.91 21.58
CA ILE A 336 -15.71 -0.52 21.06
C ILE A 336 -14.45 -0.14 20.27
N SER A 337 -13.27 -0.49 20.78
CA SER A 337 -11.97 -0.17 20.14
C SER A 337 -11.80 -0.93 18.83
N ILE A 338 -12.07 -2.23 18.83
CA ILE A 338 -12.04 -3.10 17.63
C ILE A 338 -13.05 -2.60 16.59
N THR A 339 -14.28 -2.28 16.98
CA THR A 339 -15.29 -1.71 16.07
C THR A 339 -14.86 -0.36 15.51
N SER A 340 -14.20 0.48 16.31
CA SER A 340 -13.65 1.77 15.86
C SER A 340 -12.52 1.56 14.84
N MET A 341 -11.62 0.61 15.08
CA MET A 341 -10.54 0.25 14.15
C MET A 341 -11.09 -0.29 12.83
N ILE A 342 -12.09 -1.17 12.87
CA ILE A 342 -12.80 -1.66 11.69
C ILE A 342 -13.50 -0.52 10.95
N GLY A 343 -14.13 0.42 11.68
CA GLY A 343 -14.74 1.62 11.12
C GLY A 343 -13.74 2.48 10.35
N VAL A 344 -12.59 2.80 10.94
CA VAL A 344 -11.50 3.53 10.28
C VAL A 344 -10.95 2.75 9.08
N GLY A 345 -10.79 1.43 9.19
CA GLY A 345 -10.38 0.56 8.10
C GLY A 345 -11.33 0.66 6.89
N LEU A 346 -12.63 0.45 7.11
CA LEU A 346 -13.66 0.53 6.08
C LEU A 346 -13.80 1.95 5.49
N LEU A 347 -13.71 2.99 6.33
CA LEU A 347 -13.73 4.38 5.87
C LEU A 347 -12.51 4.69 4.99
N SER A 348 -11.31 4.19 5.32
CA SER A 348 -10.09 4.43 4.53
C SER A 348 -10.12 3.80 3.14
N MET A 349 -10.89 2.72 2.95
CA MET A 349 -11.14 2.14 1.63
C MET A 349 -12.04 3.04 0.76
N MET A 350 -12.91 3.84 1.39
CA MET A 350 -13.86 4.76 0.73
C MET A 350 -14.80 4.09 -0.29
N LYS A 351 -14.99 2.76 -0.18
CA LYS A 351 -15.82 1.92 -1.04
C LYS A 351 -16.36 0.71 -0.26
N LYS A 352 -17.52 0.19 -0.67
CA LYS A 352 -18.08 -1.03 -0.07
C LYS A 352 -17.19 -2.24 -0.42
N PRO A 353 -16.80 -3.09 0.54
CA PRO A 353 -16.03 -4.30 0.27
C PRO A 353 -16.67 -5.17 -0.83
N SER A 354 -15.85 -5.74 -1.71
CA SER A 354 -16.30 -6.65 -2.77
C SER A 354 -15.24 -7.70 -3.10
N TRP A 355 -15.64 -8.84 -3.66
CA TRP A 355 -14.75 -9.96 -4.00
C TRP A 355 -13.48 -9.55 -4.78
N ASN A 356 -13.61 -8.65 -5.76
CA ASN A 356 -12.47 -8.16 -6.57
C ASN A 356 -11.40 -7.38 -5.78
N MET A 357 -11.65 -7.04 -4.50
CA MET A 357 -10.67 -6.40 -3.61
C MET A 357 -9.78 -7.42 -2.91
N PHE A 358 -10.24 -8.67 -2.81
CA PHE A 358 -9.44 -9.76 -2.24
C PHE A 358 -8.53 -10.40 -3.29
N GLU A 359 -8.75 -10.13 -4.58
CA GLU A 359 -7.94 -10.66 -5.68
C GLU A 359 -6.56 -10.00 -5.74
N PHE A 360 -5.51 -10.81 -5.56
CA PHE A 360 -4.13 -10.33 -5.61
C PHE A 360 -3.73 -9.97 -7.04
N LYS A 361 -3.24 -8.74 -7.21
CA LYS A 361 -2.85 -8.15 -8.51
C LYS A 361 -1.34 -7.87 -8.59
N GLY A 362 -0.53 -8.66 -7.91
CA GLY A 362 0.93 -8.53 -7.98
C GLY A 362 1.68 -9.20 -6.83
N TRP A 363 3.01 -9.04 -6.91
CA TRP A 363 3.98 -9.46 -5.90
C TRP A 363 3.88 -8.73 -4.55
N PHE A 364 3.01 -7.72 -4.46
CA PHE A 364 2.64 -7.06 -3.22
C PHE A 364 1.11 -7.00 -3.10
N PRO A 365 0.53 -7.02 -1.88
CA PRO A 365 -0.90 -6.78 -1.70
C PRO A 365 -1.27 -5.39 -2.24
N THR A 366 -2.46 -5.28 -2.82
CA THR A 366 -3.05 -3.98 -3.17
C THR A 366 -3.30 -3.15 -1.91
N MET A 367 -3.44 -1.83 -2.05
CA MET A 367 -3.70 -0.94 -0.90
C MET A 367 -4.94 -1.38 -0.08
N ASP A 368 -5.96 -1.92 -0.73
CA ASP A 368 -7.17 -2.40 -0.03
C ASP A 368 -6.92 -3.69 0.74
N GLN A 369 -6.16 -4.64 0.16
CA GLN A 369 -5.75 -5.85 0.86
C GLN A 369 -4.89 -5.47 2.08
N ALA A 370 -3.90 -4.59 1.89
CA ALA A 370 -3.04 -4.11 2.97
C ALA A 370 -3.84 -3.39 4.08
N ARG A 371 -4.84 -2.56 3.71
CA ARG A 371 -5.76 -1.93 4.68
C ARG A 371 -6.57 -2.97 5.46
N ILE A 372 -7.12 -3.99 4.79
CA ILE A 372 -7.89 -5.05 5.45
C ILE A 372 -6.99 -5.86 6.41
N ILE A 373 -5.84 -6.34 5.93
CA ILE A 373 -4.90 -7.15 6.71
C ILE A 373 -4.38 -6.35 7.91
N SER A 374 -3.99 -5.09 7.70
CA SER A 374 -3.55 -4.21 8.79
C SER A 374 -4.68 -3.88 9.77
N THR A 375 -5.90 -3.71 9.31
CA THR A 375 -7.06 -3.54 10.21
C THR A 375 -7.21 -4.76 11.12
N THR A 376 -7.01 -5.98 10.60
CA THR A 376 -6.98 -7.21 11.41
C THR A 376 -5.80 -7.23 12.39
N THR A 377 -4.59 -6.86 11.97
CA THR A 377 -3.40 -6.78 12.84
C THR A 377 -3.54 -5.73 13.95
N PHE A 378 -4.14 -4.57 13.68
CA PHE A 378 -4.36 -3.54 14.69
C PHE A 378 -5.55 -3.88 15.61
N ALA A 379 -6.62 -4.47 15.07
CA ALA A 379 -7.73 -4.96 15.89
C ALA A 379 -7.29 -6.10 16.85
N SER A 380 -6.38 -6.98 16.44
CA SER A 380 -5.86 -8.04 17.32
C SER A 380 -5.01 -7.50 18.47
N ARG A 381 -4.31 -6.38 18.27
CA ARG A 381 -3.61 -5.66 19.36
C ARG A 381 -4.58 -5.13 20.41
N MET A 382 -5.72 -4.59 19.99
CA MET A 382 -6.78 -4.16 20.90
C MET A 382 -7.46 -5.36 21.59
N ALA A 383 -7.64 -6.48 20.89
CA ALA A 383 -8.17 -7.72 21.46
C ALA A 383 -7.24 -8.34 22.51
N ALA A 384 -5.93 -8.25 22.32
CA ALA A 384 -4.94 -8.83 23.23
C ALA A 384 -4.72 -8.03 24.53
N ALA A 385 -4.92 -6.70 24.54
CA ALA A 385 -4.58 -5.82 25.66
C ALA A 385 -5.02 -6.35 27.05
N ASP A 386 -4.16 -6.35 28.05
CA ASP A 386 -4.41 -6.93 29.37
C ASP A 386 -5.23 -6.02 30.31
N ASP A 387 -5.25 -4.71 30.04
CA ASP A 387 -5.95 -3.71 30.84
C ASP A 387 -6.47 -2.51 30.01
N LYS A 388 -7.22 -1.61 30.65
CA LYS A 388 -7.84 -0.42 30.04
C LYS A 388 -6.84 0.63 29.55
N ASN A 389 -5.68 0.77 30.20
CA ASN A 389 -4.66 1.75 29.85
C ASN A 389 -3.88 1.28 28.63
N GLU A 390 -3.42 0.02 28.61
CA GLU A 390 -2.84 -0.61 27.42
C GLU A 390 -3.84 -0.53 26.25
N LEU A 391 -5.12 -0.86 26.48
CA LEU A 391 -6.14 -0.77 25.45
C LEU A 391 -6.32 0.66 24.91
N ALA A 392 -6.42 1.66 25.79
CA ALA A 392 -6.63 3.06 25.38
C ALA A 392 -5.42 3.61 24.60
N GLU A 393 -4.21 3.31 25.04
CA GLU A 393 -2.97 3.62 24.31
C GLU A 393 -2.97 2.91 22.96
N SER A 394 -3.16 1.59 22.95
CA SER A 394 -3.18 0.76 21.74
C SER A 394 -4.22 1.26 20.72
N THR A 395 -5.40 1.68 21.18
CA THR A 395 -6.48 2.21 20.33
C THR A 395 -6.10 3.53 19.66
N VAL A 396 -5.70 4.54 20.43
CA VAL A 396 -5.32 5.86 19.88
C VAL A 396 -4.14 5.74 18.92
N ARG A 397 -3.15 4.97 19.33
CA ARG A 397 -1.89 4.74 18.63
C ARG A 397 -2.09 3.98 17.32
N ASP A 398 -2.75 2.84 17.35
CA ASP A 398 -2.89 1.99 16.17
C ASP A 398 -3.85 2.60 15.14
N ILE A 399 -4.88 3.34 15.58
CA ILE A 399 -5.70 4.18 14.68
C ILE A 399 -4.83 5.27 14.04
N ALA A 400 -3.96 5.95 14.80
CA ALA A 400 -3.09 6.99 14.27
C ALA A 400 -2.05 6.42 13.29
N THR A 401 -1.38 5.30 13.62
CA THR A 401 -0.44 4.58 12.75
C THR A 401 -1.11 4.15 11.45
N PHE A 402 -2.26 3.48 11.54
CA PHE A 402 -3.04 3.11 10.35
C PHE A 402 -3.40 4.34 9.50
N SER A 403 -3.84 5.43 10.13
CA SER A 403 -4.21 6.66 9.42
C SER A 403 -3.00 7.31 8.73
N GLY A 404 -1.86 7.39 9.42
CA GLY A 404 -0.58 7.86 8.90
C GLY A 404 -0.17 7.12 7.63
N LEU A 405 -0.06 5.79 7.75
CA LEU A 405 0.43 4.90 6.68
C LEU A 405 -0.50 4.80 5.47
N TYR A 406 -1.83 4.84 5.67
CA TYR A 406 -2.79 4.47 4.62
C TYR A 406 -3.56 5.63 3.97
N PHE A 407 -3.50 6.86 4.51
CA PHE A 407 -4.12 8.03 3.85
C PHE A 407 -3.59 9.41 4.25
N LEU A 408 -3.20 9.66 5.51
CA LEU A 408 -2.78 10.99 5.95
C LEU A 408 -1.46 11.44 5.29
N GLY A 409 -0.48 10.54 5.18
CA GLY A 409 0.77 10.81 4.45
C GLY A 409 0.54 11.18 2.98
N ASP A 410 -0.39 10.48 2.31
CA ASP A 410 -0.77 10.77 0.93
C ASP A 410 -1.45 12.15 0.79
N TYR A 411 -2.26 12.56 1.76
CA TYR A 411 -2.86 13.90 1.79
C TYR A 411 -1.80 15.00 2.01
N ALA A 412 -0.79 14.76 2.85
CA ALA A 412 0.33 15.69 3.02
C ALA A 412 1.17 15.82 1.73
N GLY A 413 1.45 14.71 1.06
CA GLY A 413 2.10 14.70 -0.26
C GLY A 413 1.28 15.44 -1.32
N LYS A 414 -0.04 15.23 -1.35
CA LYS A 414 -0.96 15.89 -2.30
C LYS A 414 -1.08 17.39 -2.04
N ALA A 415 -1.11 17.82 -0.78
CA ALA A 415 -1.12 19.24 -0.40
C ALA A 415 0.19 19.91 -0.84
N THR A 416 1.32 19.25 -0.60
CA THR A 416 2.65 19.71 -1.04
C THR A 416 2.72 19.83 -2.57
N ALA A 417 2.24 18.83 -3.31
CA ALA A 417 2.14 18.87 -4.77
C ALA A 417 1.25 20.04 -5.25
N THR A 418 0.11 20.28 -4.60
CA THR A 418 -0.80 21.40 -4.92
C THR A 418 -0.09 22.75 -4.73
N ILE A 419 0.67 22.93 -3.64
CA ILE A 419 1.42 24.15 -3.35
C ILE A 419 2.57 24.35 -4.36
N ILE A 420 3.29 23.27 -4.70
CA ILE A 420 4.40 23.33 -5.66
C ILE A 420 3.87 23.63 -7.06
N GLU A 421 2.79 22.99 -7.50
CA GLU A 421 2.19 23.23 -8.82
C GLU A 421 1.75 24.70 -8.95
N ASN A 422 1.06 25.24 -7.94
CA ASN A 422 0.67 26.66 -7.90
C ASN A 422 1.86 27.63 -7.90
N LYS A 423 2.95 27.32 -7.18
CA LYS A 423 4.13 28.22 -7.07
C LYS A 423 5.11 28.12 -8.24
N THR A 424 5.22 26.94 -8.86
CA THR A 424 6.27 26.67 -9.86
C THR A 424 5.70 26.47 -11.26
N GLY A 425 4.41 26.21 -11.41
CA GLY A 425 3.77 25.84 -12.66
C GLY A 425 4.25 24.49 -13.21
N VAL A 426 4.88 23.63 -12.40
CA VAL A 426 5.22 22.25 -12.78
C VAL A 426 4.03 21.37 -12.43
N GLN A 427 3.43 20.72 -13.43
CA GLN A 427 2.26 19.86 -13.23
C GLN A 427 2.66 18.55 -12.54
N LEU A 428 2.23 18.38 -11.28
CA LEU A 428 2.49 17.24 -10.41
C LEU A 428 1.21 16.45 -10.06
N LEU A 429 0.04 16.95 -10.44
CA LEU A 429 -1.25 16.34 -10.18
C LEU A 429 -1.94 15.90 -11.49
N ASN A 430 -2.70 14.80 -11.39
CA ASN A 430 -3.67 14.35 -12.39
C ASN A 430 -5.07 14.43 -11.76
N ASP A 431 -6.01 15.09 -12.44
CA ASP A 431 -7.41 15.17 -12.05
C ASP A 431 -8.26 14.24 -12.92
N THR A 432 -8.80 13.19 -12.30
CA THR A 432 -9.48 12.09 -12.99
C THR A 432 -10.97 12.32 -13.23
N LYS A 433 -11.52 13.46 -12.79
CA LYS A 433 -12.87 13.89 -13.15
C LYS A 433 -12.98 15.41 -13.33
N PRO A 434 -13.82 15.91 -14.25
CA PRO A 434 -14.21 17.32 -14.24
C PRO A 434 -15.11 17.61 -13.02
N ILE A 435 -14.82 18.69 -12.31
CA ILE A 435 -15.71 19.27 -11.30
C ILE A 435 -16.37 20.55 -11.85
N SER A 436 -17.65 20.77 -11.53
CA SER A 436 -18.34 22.02 -11.88
C SER A 436 -17.66 23.22 -11.22
N LYS A 437 -17.60 24.35 -11.94
CA LYS A 437 -17.08 25.63 -11.43
C LYS A 437 -17.84 26.09 -10.18
N ASP A 438 -19.13 25.79 -10.09
CA ASP A 438 -20.02 26.21 -8.99
C ASP A 438 -20.05 25.21 -7.81
N ALA A 439 -19.17 24.20 -7.81
CA ALA A 439 -19.08 23.26 -6.72
C ALA A 439 -18.65 23.95 -5.41
N ASN A 440 -19.42 23.74 -4.34
CA ASN A 440 -19.12 24.28 -3.01
C ASN A 440 -17.82 23.71 -2.40
N ILE A 441 -17.32 24.34 -1.34
CA ILE A 441 -16.04 24.01 -0.69
C ILE A 441 -15.97 22.52 -0.29
N ILE A 442 -17.05 21.96 0.25
CA ILE A 442 -17.11 20.54 0.66
C ILE A 442 -17.00 19.61 -0.55
N LYS A 443 -17.69 19.90 -1.67
CA LYS A 443 -17.58 19.12 -2.92
C LYS A 443 -16.17 19.23 -3.50
N ARG A 444 -15.57 20.44 -3.52
CA ARG A 444 -14.18 20.67 -3.96
C ARG A 444 -13.16 19.91 -3.12
N PHE A 445 -13.33 19.90 -1.79
CA PHE A 445 -12.50 19.11 -0.88
C PHE A 445 -12.60 17.61 -1.16
N TRP A 446 -13.83 17.06 -1.22
CA TRP A 446 -14.01 15.64 -1.51
C TRP A 446 -13.53 15.22 -2.90
N HIS A 447 -13.62 16.11 -3.90
CA HIS A 447 -13.03 15.92 -5.22
C HIS A 447 -11.51 15.86 -5.15
N TRP A 448 -10.86 16.82 -4.49
CA TRP A 448 -9.41 16.81 -4.26
C TRP A 448 -8.95 15.56 -3.49
N VAL A 449 -9.73 15.08 -2.51
CA VAL A 449 -9.44 13.82 -1.80
C VAL A 449 -9.53 12.61 -2.74
N LYS A 450 -10.60 12.49 -3.54
CA LYS A 450 -10.96 11.26 -4.28
C LYS A 450 -10.38 11.16 -5.69
N ASP A 451 -10.41 12.26 -6.42
CA ASP A 451 -10.31 12.27 -7.89
C ASP A 451 -9.01 12.91 -8.40
N VAL A 452 -8.33 13.68 -7.55
CA VAL A 452 -6.97 14.16 -7.80
C VAL A 452 -5.94 13.14 -7.29
N ASN A 453 -4.96 12.77 -8.11
CA ASN A 453 -3.87 11.87 -7.75
C ASN A 453 -2.51 12.56 -8.03
N ILE A 454 -1.48 12.23 -7.25
CA ILE A 454 -0.12 12.72 -7.51
C ILE A 454 0.47 11.90 -8.66
N LYS A 455 0.99 12.56 -9.69
CA LYS A 455 1.68 11.93 -10.82
C LYS A 455 2.80 10.99 -10.37
N SER A 456 3.05 9.94 -11.14
CA SER A 456 4.28 9.14 -10.98
C SER A 456 5.51 9.91 -11.49
N SER A 457 6.70 9.49 -11.10
CA SER A 457 7.95 10.09 -11.60
C SER A 457 8.16 9.85 -13.12
N GLU A 458 7.43 8.90 -13.71
CA GLU A 458 7.33 8.62 -15.16
C GLU A 458 6.28 9.48 -15.89
N GLU A 459 5.35 10.13 -15.18
CA GLU A 459 4.31 11.02 -15.75
C GLU A 459 4.66 12.51 -15.64
N VAL A 460 5.69 12.82 -14.84
CA VAL A 460 6.24 14.16 -14.69
C VAL A 460 7.05 14.53 -15.93
N ILE A 461 6.76 15.69 -16.50
CA ILE A 461 7.43 16.23 -17.68
C ILE A 461 8.09 17.58 -17.39
N SER A 462 9.07 17.95 -18.21
CA SER A 462 9.62 19.30 -18.26
C SER A 462 8.64 20.26 -18.95
N LYS A 463 8.65 21.53 -18.56
CA LYS A 463 7.82 22.56 -19.19
C LYS A 463 8.17 22.72 -20.66
N THR A 464 9.44 22.64 -21.01
CA THR A 464 9.88 22.68 -22.42
C THR A 464 9.30 21.52 -23.24
N LYS A 465 9.27 20.29 -22.71
CA LYS A 465 8.65 19.14 -23.41
C LYS A 465 7.13 19.31 -23.53
N GLU A 466 6.48 19.84 -22.50
CA GLU A 466 5.04 20.16 -22.51
C GLU A 466 4.70 21.22 -23.58
N ALA A 467 5.51 22.29 -23.67
CA ALA A 467 5.34 23.36 -24.65
C ALA A 467 5.57 22.91 -26.11
N LEU A 468 6.46 21.94 -26.35
CA LEU A 468 6.76 21.41 -27.68
C LEU A 468 5.62 20.59 -28.30
N LYS A 469 4.65 20.09 -27.51
CA LYS A 469 3.47 19.32 -27.98
C LYS A 469 3.80 18.19 -28.99
N GLY A 470 4.93 17.51 -28.79
CA GLY A 470 5.38 16.41 -29.66
C GLY A 470 6.34 16.82 -30.80
N ALA A 471 6.65 18.10 -30.98
CA ALA A 471 7.71 18.54 -31.89
C ALA A 471 9.09 18.03 -31.43
N THR A 472 9.96 17.69 -32.39
CA THR A 472 11.32 17.23 -32.11
C THR A 472 12.14 18.36 -31.46
N PRO A 473 12.72 18.15 -30.26
CA PRO A 473 13.55 19.16 -29.61
C PRO A 473 14.87 19.37 -30.34
N THR A 474 15.36 20.61 -30.36
CA THR A 474 16.75 20.92 -30.72
C THR A 474 17.72 20.42 -29.64
N PRO A 475 19.03 20.22 -29.95
CA PRO A 475 20.02 19.75 -28.96
C PRO A 475 20.18 20.63 -27.72
N GLU A 476 19.81 21.91 -27.81
CA GLU A 476 19.77 22.83 -26.67
C GLU A 476 18.50 22.63 -25.83
N GLN A 477 17.35 22.50 -26.48
CA GLN A 477 16.09 22.13 -25.82
C GLN A 477 16.18 20.76 -25.16
N GLU A 478 16.90 19.78 -25.72
CA GLU A 478 17.14 18.48 -25.06
C GLU A 478 17.89 18.64 -23.72
N LYS A 479 18.95 19.46 -23.69
CA LYS A 479 19.69 19.77 -22.45
C LYS A 479 18.80 20.50 -21.44
N GLN A 480 17.95 21.43 -21.90
CA GLN A 480 16.98 22.11 -21.05
C GLN A 480 15.92 21.14 -20.51
N ILE A 481 15.35 20.28 -21.36
CA ILE A 481 14.39 19.23 -21.01
C ILE A 481 14.98 18.32 -19.94
N ALA A 482 16.22 17.86 -20.09
CA ALA A 482 16.88 17.00 -19.10
C ALA A 482 17.06 17.72 -17.74
N LYS A 483 17.43 19.01 -17.75
CA LYS A 483 17.60 19.82 -16.54
C LYS A 483 16.26 20.10 -15.84
N GLU A 484 15.23 20.45 -16.61
CA GLU A 484 13.88 20.71 -16.10
C GLU A 484 13.18 19.45 -15.62
N LEU A 485 13.31 18.34 -16.34
CA LEU A 485 12.79 17.04 -15.94
C LEU A 485 13.41 16.61 -14.60
N LYS A 486 14.75 16.70 -14.47
CA LYS A 486 15.43 16.44 -13.20
C LYS A 486 14.93 17.34 -12.06
N ARG A 487 14.65 18.62 -12.33
CA ARG A 487 14.04 19.54 -11.34
C ARG A 487 12.62 19.09 -10.98
N ALA A 488 11.80 18.72 -11.97
CA ALA A 488 10.43 18.30 -11.77
C ALA A 488 10.34 16.96 -10.99
N THR A 489 11.18 15.97 -11.31
CA THR A 489 11.32 14.73 -10.53
C THR A 489 11.77 15.02 -9.08
N ASN A 490 12.72 15.94 -8.87
CA ASN A 490 13.12 16.34 -7.51
C ASN A 490 11.96 17.00 -6.73
N LEU A 491 11.15 17.85 -7.38
CA LEU A 491 9.95 18.44 -6.78
C LEU A 491 8.89 17.37 -6.46
N ARG A 492 8.74 16.36 -7.33
CA ARG A 492 7.90 15.20 -7.08
C ARG A 492 8.38 14.40 -5.86
N SER A 493 9.69 14.14 -5.75
CA SER A 493 10.26 13.46 -4.58
C SER A 493 10.15 14.29 -3.30
N ALA A 494 10.17 15.63 -3.38
CA ALA A 494 9.90 16.50 -2.23
C ALA A 494 8.46 16.32 -1.67
N CYS A 495 7.49 15.99 -2.52
CA CYS A 495 6.14 15.62 -2.06
C CYS A 495 6.16 14.30 -1.26
N GLN A 496 7.03 13.35 -1.62
CA GLN A 496 7.20 12.11 -0.87
C GLN A 496 8.01 12.31 0.42
N VAL A 497 8.98 13.24 0.43
CA VAL A 497 9.64 13.70 1.67
C VAL A 497 8.62 14.34 2.62
N ALA A 498 7.65 15.11 2.13
CA ALA A 498 6.59 15.68 2.97
C ALA A 498 5.66 14.60 3.54
N ASN A 499 5.29 13.58 2.76
CA ASN A 499 4.56 12.39 3.22
C ASN A 499 5.32 11.67 4.36
N LEU A 500 6.59 11.36 4.14
CA LEU A 500 7.49 10.74 5.13
C LEU A 500 7.65 11.61 6.39
N GLY A 501 7.88 12.92 6.23
CA GLY A 501 8.12 13.86 7.32
C GLY A 501 6.90 14.08 8.20
N VAL A 502 5.71 14.25 7.62
CA VAL A 502 4.46 14.32 8.40
C VAL A 502 4.19 13.01 9.12
N SER A 503 4.44 11.87 8.48
CA SER A 503 4.32 10.56 9.12
C SER A 503 5.30 10.42 10.30
N LEU A 504 6.55 10.85 10.15
CA LEU A 504 7.57 10.79 11.22
C LEU A 504 7.26 11.71 12.39
N VAL A 505 6.81 12.95 12.13
CA VAL A 505 6.40 13.87 13.20
C VAL A 505 5.17 13.35 13.93
N LEU A 506 4.17 12.84 13.21
CA LEU A 506 2.94 12.32 13.83
C LEU A 506 3.18 11.01 14.59
N LEU A 507 3.75 10.00 13.93
CA LEU A 507 3.87 8.63 14.45
C LEU A 507 5.11 8.40 15.31
N GLY A 508 6.22 9.10 15.02
CA GLY A 508 7.49 8.93 15.72
C GLY A 508 7.65 9.85 16.93
N LEU A 509 6.95 11.00 16.96
CA LEU A 509 7.06 12.00 18.02
C LEU A 509 5.73 12.25 18.73
N ILE A 510 4.73 12.83 18.04
CA ILE A 510 3.51 13.34 18.68
C ILE A 510 2.72 12.22 19.37
N ILE A 511 2.43 11.12 18.65
CA ILE A 511 1.61 10.03 19.18
C ILE A 511 2.30 9.31 20.35
N PRO A 512 3.59 8.86 20.26
CA PRO A 512 4.27 8.21 21.39
C PRO A 512 4.38 9.09 22.64
N ILE A 513 4.67 10.39 22.48
CA ILE A 513 4.75 11.32 23.62
C ILE A 513 3.36 11.48 24.27
N PHE A 514 2.31 11.64 23.46
CA PHE A 514 0.95 11.83 23.95
C PHE A 514 0.38 10.59 24.66
N THR A 515 0.57 9.39 24.09
CA THR A 515 0.07 8.16 24.73
C THR A 515 0.83 7.88 26.02
N ARG A 516 2.17 7.91 25.99
CA ARG A 516 3.01 7.64 27.17
C ARG A 516 2.72 8.61 28.32
N SER A 517 2.55 9.91 28.04
CA SER A 517 2.20 10.90 29.07
C SER A 517 0.87 10.56 29.76
N LYS A 518 -0.14 10.12 29.00
CA LYS A 518 -1.43 9.69 29.56
C LYS A 518 -1.35 8.36 30.31
N THR A 519 -0.64 7.37 29.77
CA THR A 519 -0.48 6.05 30.39
C THR A 519 0.24 6.17 31.74
N LYS A 520 1.36 6.91 31.79
CA LYS A 520 2.10 7.16 33.04
C LYS A 520 1.22 7.84 34.10
N LYS A 521 0.54 8.93 33.75
CA LYS A 521 -0.35 9.64 34.68
C LYS A 521 -1.46 8.74 35.25
N LYS A 522 -2.12 7.93 34.40
CA LYS A 522 -3.17 7.01 34.85
C LYS A 522 -2.65 5.86 35.71
N HIS A 523 -1.44 5.38 35.45
CA HIS A 523 -0.80 4.33 36.25
C HIS A 523 -0.45 4.84 37.65
N GLU A 524 0.14 6.05 37.73
CA GLU A 524 0.41 6.73 39.01
C GLU A 524 -0.88 7.01 39.79
N GLU A 525 -1.97 7.43 39.14
CA GLU A 525 -3.29 7.61 39.75
C GLU A 525 -3.85 6.28 40.29
N ALA A 526 -3.72 5.18 39.54
CA ALA A 526 -4.17 3.85 39.97
C ALA A 526 -3.38 3.31 41.17
N ILE A 527 -2.05 3.48 41.17
CA ILE A 527 -1.18 3.10 42.29
C ILE A 527 -1.55 3.90 43.55
N LYS A 528 -1.70 5.23 43.45
CA LYS A 528 -2.12 6.10 44.57
C LYS A 528 -3.48 5.69 45.11
N MET A 529 -4.46 5.42 44.24
CA MET A 529 -5.78 4.94 44.67
C MET A 529 -5.70 3.57 45.37
N ALA A 530 -4.82 2.66 44.94
CA ALA A 530 -4.65 1.38 45.62
C ALA A 530 -3.97 1.54 47.00
N GLN A 531 -2.92 2.37 47.10
CA GLN A 531 -2.25 2.68 48.37
C GLN A 531 -3.19 3.34 49.40
N ASN A 532 -4.05 4.25 48.93
CA ASN A 532 -5.06 4.90 49.79
C ASN A 532 -6.17 3.94 50.25
N ASN A 533 -6.52 2.92 49.45
CA ASN A 533 -7.51 1.91 49.84
C ASN A 533 -6.91 0.78 50.71
N ALA A 534 -5.60 0.52 50.59
CA ALA A 534 -4.89 -0.52 51.33
C ALA A 534 -4.41 -0.05 52.73
N SER A 535 -4.59 1.23 53.05
CA SER A 535 -4.34 1.78 54.39
C SER A 535 -5.65 1.75 55.18
N PRO A 536 -5.83 0.89 56.20
CA PRO A 536 -6.98 0.99 57.09
C PRO A 536 -6.95 2.35 57.79
N SER A 537 -8.12 2.93 58.03
CA SER A 537 -8.24 4.13 58.87
C SER A 537 -7.58 3.91 60.22
N ALA A 538 -6.47 4.61 60.48
CA ALA A 538 -5.91 4.69 61.82
C ALA A 538 -6.94 5.40 62.71
N GLN A 539 -7.69 4.64 63.49
CA GLN A 539 -8.52 5.19 64.56
C GLN A 539 -7.57 5.75 65.63
N GLU A 540 -7.74 7.02 65.96
CA GLU A 540 -7.04 7.66 67.07
C GLU A 540 -7.36 6.95 68.40
N PRO A 541 -6.43 6.93 69.37
CA PRO A 541 -6.63 6.24 70.63
C PRO A 541 -7.75 6.88 71.47
N ASN A 542 -8.60 6.04 72.05
CA ASN A 542 -9.56 6.43 73.08
C ASN A 542 -8.82 6.69 74.41
N ASP A 543 -8.36 7.93 74.62
CA ASP A 543 -7.95 8.42 75.93
C ASP A 543 -8.73 9.70 76.29
N LEU A 544 -9.79 9.52 77.09
CA LEU A 544 -10.47 10.61 77.78
C LEU A 544 -10.98 10.12 79.15
N GLU A 545 -10.04 9.77 80.02
CA GLU A 545 -10.31 9.78 81.47
C GLU A 545 -10.82 11.17 81.87
N LYS A 546 -12.02 11.22 82.47
CA LYS A 546 -12.47 12.38 83.25
C LYS A 546 -12.58 11.95 84.71
N PRO A 547 -11.83 12.57 85.64
CA PRO A 547 -11.95 12.25 87.06
C PRO A 547 -13.28 12.77 87.60
N LEU A 548 -14.12 11.88 88.11
CA LEU A 548 -15.29 12.24 88.92
C LEU A 548 -14.89 12.27 90.39
N ASN A 549 -14.82 13.43 91.03
CA ASN A 549 -14.77 13.50 92.49
C ASN A 549 -15.56 14.67 93.08
N ARG A 550 -16.70 14.31 93.68
CA ARG A 550 -17.42 14.95 94.80
C ARG A 550 -17.47 16.48 94.88
N SER A 551 -18.69 17.01 94.77
CA SER A 551 -19.18 18.01 95.74
C SER A 551 -20.32 17.38 96.57
N LYS A 552 -20.51 17.87 97.82
CA LYS A 552 -21.44 17.32 98.81
C LYS A 552 -22.72 18.17 98.90
N THR A 553 -23.87 17.49 98.87
CA THR A 553 -25.16 17.87 99.50
C THR A 553 -26.05 16.61 99.42
N LYS A 554 -26.61 16.03 100.48
CA LYS A 554 -26.55 16.31 101.92
C LYS A 554 -25.85 15.17 102.66
#